data_AF-A0A9Q9JIS5-F1
#
_entry.id   AF-A0A9Q9JIS5-F1
#
_cell.length_a   1.000
_cell.length_b   1.000
_cell.length_c   1.000
_cell.angle_alpha   90.00
_cell.angle_beta   90.00
_cell.angle_gamma   90.00
#
_symmetry.space_group_name_H-M   'P 1'
#
loop_
_entity.id
_entity.type
_entity.pdbx_description
1 polymer ?
#
loop_
_entity_poly.entity_id
_entity_poly.type
_entity_poly.pdbx_seq_one_letter_code
_entity_poly.pdbx_strand_id
1 'polypeptide(L)' 'MSPEQFIRNNVVKALLTDGYSAEQAEQGGIEAILYYRRSSKPTTKRRNIFDDCLDQARLILKYGKKKGTRTKGALI' A
#
# COMPACT_ATOMS: atom_id res chain seq x y z
N MET A 1 -16.80 3.63 -6.65
CA MET A 1 -15.49 3.46 -5.99
C MET A 1 -14.53 2.93 -7.04
N SER A 2 -13.41 3.60 -7.31
CA SER A 2 -12.45 3.13 -8.31
C SER A 2 -11.69 1.90 -7.79
N PRO A 3 -11.22 0.99 -8.65
CA PRO A 3 -10.44 -0.18 -8.24
C PRO A 3 -9.24 0.18 -7.36
N GLU A 4 -8.58 1.29 -7.66
CA GLU A 4 -7.46 1.82 -6.86
C GLU A 4 -7.88 2.19 -5.43
N GLN A 5 -9.03 2.84 -5.26
CA GLN A 5 -9.57 3.19 -3.95
C GLN A 5 -9.97 1.95 -3.17
N PHE A 6 -10.56 0.96 -3.86
CA PHE A 6 -10.88 -0.33 -3.24
C PHE A 6 -9.62 -1.01 -2.70
N ILE A 7 -8.55 -1.07 -3.51
CA ILE A 7 -7.29 -1.70 -3.09
C ILE A 7 -6.69 -0.96 -1.91
N ARG A 8 -6.56 0.38 -1.97
CA ARG A 8 -6.00 1.16 -0.86
C ARG A 8 -6.78 0.97 0.43
N ASN A 9 -8.11 1.12 0.42
CA ASN A 9 -8.90 1.03 1.64
C ASN A 9 -8.80 -0.36 2.29
N ASN A 10 -8.82 -1.42 1.49
CA ASN A 10 -8.72 -2.77 2.03
C ASN A 10 -7.31 -3.10 2.52
N VAL A 11 -6.26 -2.63 1.82
CA VAL A 11 -4.87 -2.81 2.26
C VAL A 11 -4.61 -2.06 3.56
N VAL A 12 -5.05 -0.80 3.67
CA VAL A 12 -4.91 -0.01 4.92
C VAL A 12 -5.60 -0.72 6.08
N LYS A 13 -6.85 -1.18 5.90
CA LYS A 13 -7.58 -1.94 6.93
C LYS A 13 -6.85 -3.23 7.33
N ALA A 14 -6.31 -3.98 6.36
CA ALA A 14 -5.57 -5.20 6.64
C ALA A 14 -4.28 -4.92 7.42
N LEU A 15 -3.52 -3.88 7.05
CA LEU A 15 -2.30 -3.48 7.76
C LEU A 15 -2.58 -2.98 9.17
N LEU A 16 -3.67 -2.24 9.39
CA LEU A 16 -4.11 -1.86 10.73
C LEU A 16 -4.47 -3.09 11.58
N THR A 17 -5.13 -4.09 10.97
CA THR A 17 -5.47 -5.36 11.63
C THR A 17 -4.23 -6.17 11.98
N ASP A 18 -3.20 -6.12 11.13
CA ASP A 18 -1.90 -6.76 11.37
C ASP A 18 -1.07 -6.04 12.48
N GLY A 19 -1.53 -4.90 12.99
CA GLY A 19 -0.89 -4.16 14.07
C GLY A 19 0.12 -3.09 13.62
N TYR A 20 0.15 -2.73 12.33
CA TYR A 20 0.95 -1.61 11.85
C TYR A 20 0.36 -0.26 12.31
N SER A 21 1.22 0.75 12.47
CA SER A 21 0.74 2.10 12.79
C SER A 21 -0.08 2.69 11.64
N ALA A 22 -0.96 3.66 11.93
CA ALA A 22 -1.74 4.35 10.90
C ALA A 22 -0.86 4.95 9.79
N GLU A 23 0.31 5.49 10.13
CA GLU A 23 1.27 6.02 9.16
C GLU A 23 1.82 4.93 8.23
N GLN A 24 2.16 3.75 8.79
CA GLN A 24 2.63 2.62 8.01
C GLN A 24 1.52 2.03 7.13
N ALA A 25 0.30 1.92 7.66
CA ALA A 25 -0.84 1.43 6.91
C ALA A 25 -1.17 2.33 5.72
N GLU A 26 -1.19 3.65 5.92
CA GLU A 26 -1.38 4.64 4.85
C GLU A 26 -0.27 4.56 3.79
N GLN A 27 0.98 4.46 4.23
CA GLN A 27 2.12 4.32 3.32
C GLN A 27 2.05 3.00 2.52
N GLY A 28 1.67 1.89 3.16
CA GLY A 28 1.43 0.62 2.50
C GLY A 28 0.30 0.68 1.48
N GLY A 29 -0.78 1.41 1.78
CA GLY A 29 -1.88 1.66 0.85
C GLY A 29 -1.47 2.45 -0.41
N ILE A 30 -0.56 3.42 -0.27
CA ILE A 30 -0.02 4.18 -1.41
C ILE A 30 0.86 3.28 -2.29
N GLU A 31 1.76 2.51 -1.69
CA GLU A 31 2.64 1.58 -2.41
C GLU A 31 1.85 0.45 -3.10
N ALA A 32 0.75 -0.02 -2.49
CA ALA A 32 -0.19 -0.95 -3.11
C ALA A 32 -0.83 -0.38 -4.38
N ILE A 33 -1.26 0.89 -4.40
CA ILE A 33 -1.76 1.53 -5.63
C ILE A 33 -0.65 1.61 -6.68
N LEU A 34 0.56 2.00 -6.30
CA LEU A 34 1.70 2.08 -7.22
C LEU A 34 2.03 0.71 -7.82
N TYR A 35 1.90 -0.36 -7.03
CA TYR A 35 2.04 -1.72 -7.52
C TYR A 35 0.88 -2.09 -8.47
N TYR A 36 -0.37 -1.83 -8.09
CA TYR A 36 -1.55 -2.08 -8.92
C TYR A 36 -1.44 -1.41 -10.30
N ARG A 37 -1.06 -0.12 -10.34
CA ARG A 37 -0.88 0.63 -11.59
C ARG A 37 0.23 0.04 -12.46
N ARG A 38 1.33 -0.45 -11.86
CA ARG A 38 2.43 -1.12 -12.58
C ARG A 38 2.06 -2.53 -13.05
N SER A 39 1.29 -3.26 -12.24
CA SER A 39 0.79 -4.61 -12.50
C SER A 39 -0.47 -4.65 -13.37
N SER A 40 -0.96 -3.50 -13.84
CA SER A 40 -2.18 -3.35 -14.66
C SER A 40 -2.08 -3.93 -16.08
N LYS A 41 -1.22 -4.95 -16.30
CA LYS A 41 -1.39 -5.89 -17.39
C LYS A 41 -2.33 -7.00 -16.90
N PRO A 42 -3.56 -7.07 -17.44
CA PRO A 42 -4.54 -8.08 -17.03
C PRO A 42 -4.04 -9.43 -17.54
N THR A 43 -3.26 -10.14 -16.73
CA THR A 43 -3.11 -11.57 -16.94
C THR A 43 -4.32 -12.21 -16.27
N THR A 44 -5.25 -12.68 -17.10
CA THR A 44 -6.53 -13.34 -16.80
C THR A 44 -6.42 -14.57 -15.87
N LYS A 45 -5.24 -14.81 -15.28
CA LYS A 45 -4.87 -15.93 -14.41
C LYS A 45 -4.47 -15.54 -12.98
N ARG A 46 -4.26 -14.25 -12.66
CA ARG A 46 -3.90 -13.87 -11.28
C ARG A 46 -5.13 -13.81 -10.41
N ARG A 47 -5.31 -14.87 -9.61
CA ARG A 47 -6.52 -15.14 -8.86
C ARG A 47 -6.87 -14.05 -7.83
N ASN A 48 -5.92 -13.24 -7.35
CA ASN A 48 -6.20 -12.12 -6.42
C ASN A 48 -5.14 -10.99 -6.50
N ILE A 49 -5.40 -9.94 -7.29
CA ILE A 49 -4.52 -8.75 -7.34
C ILE A 49 -4.43 -8.02 -5.98
N PHE A 50 -5.46 -8.16 -5.15
CA PHE A 50 -5.48 -7.61 -3.80
C PHE A 50 -4.40 -8.23 -2.90
N ASP A 51 -4.31 -9.57 -2.87
CA ASP A 51 -3.33 -10.28 -2.06
C ASP A 51 -1.90 -9.92 -2.49
N ASP A 52 -1.65 -9.84 -3.81
CA ASP A 52 -0.35 -9.39 -4.36
C ASP A 52 0.00 -7.97 -3.88
N CYS A 53 -0.98 -7.05 -3.86
CA CYS A 53 -0.78 -5.68 -3.40
C CYS A 53 -0.53 -5.62 -1.88
N LEU A 54 -1.24 -6.45 -1.10
CA LEU A 54 -1.09 -6.51 0.36
C LEU A 54 0.27 -7.10 0.74
N ASP A 55 0.69 -8.19 0.10
CA ASP A 55 1.99 -8.80 0.33
C ASP A 55 3.13 -7.84 -0.01
N GLN A 56 3.03 -7.12 -1.14
CA GLN A 56 3.99 -6.08 -1.46
C GLN A 56 4.02 -4.92 -0.47
N ALA A 57 2.85 -4.46 -0.02
CA ALA A 57 2.80 -3.42 1.00
C ALA A 57 3.53 -3.88 2.28
N ARG A 58 3.30 -5.12 2.74
CA ARG A 58 4.01 -5.71 3.88
C ARG A 58 5.50 -5.83 3.65
N LEU A 59 5.94 -6.30 2.48
CA LEU A 59 7.36 -6.40 2.12
C LEU A 59 8.04 -5.03 2.13
N ILE A 60 7.42 -4.00 1.55
CA ILE A 60 7.95 -2.64 1.55
C ILE A 60 7.96 -2.04 2.96
N LEU A 61 6.96 -2.32 3.80
CA LEU A 61 6.98 -1.83 5.18
C LEU A 61 8.00 -2.56 6.06
N LYS A 62 8.28 -3.84 5.78
CA LYS A 62 9.23 -4.67 6.52
C LYS A 62 10.68 -4.42 6.11
N TYR A 63 10.95 -4.27 4.81
CA TYR A 63 12.30 -4.17 4.24
C TYR A 63 12.60 -2.81 3.60
N GLY A 64 11.57 -2.02 3.29
CA GLY A 64 11.76 -0.69 2.77
C GLY A 64 12.48 0.14 3.81
N LYS A 65 13.67 0.64 3.46
CA LYS A 65 14.32 1.73 4.19
C LYS A 65 13.24 2.77 4.48
N LYS A 66 13.07 3.16 5.76
CA LYS A 66 12.24 4.31 6.15
C LYS A 66 12.54 5.42 5.16
N LYS A 67 11.65 5.68 4.20
CA LYS A 67 11.71 6.91 3.41
C LYS A 67 11.47 7.97 4.46
N GLY A 68 12.56 8.63 4.87
CA GLY A 68 12.57 9.59 5.95
C GLY A 68 11.35 10.48 5.79
N THR A 69 10.60 10.60 6.88
CA THR A 69 9.56 11.59 7.04
C THR A 69 10.11 12.90 6.48
N ARG A 70 9.68 13.30 5.28
CA ARG A 70 9.72 14.71 4.92
C ARG A 70 8.65 15.33 5.80
N THR A 71 9.03 15.60 7.04
CA THR A 71 8.39 16.59 7.89
C THR A 71 8.25 17.81 6.99
N LYS A 72 7.03 18.09 6.54
CA LYS A 72 6.71 19.40 5.98
C LYS A 72 7.01 20.35 7.14
N GLY A 73 8.21 20.92 7.11
CA GLY A 73 8.61 21.98 8.01
C GLY A 73 7.52 23.01 7.98
N ALA A 74 7.00 23.31 9.17
CA ALA A 74 6.12 24.41 9.41
C ALA A 74 6.69 25.66 8.73
N LEU A 75 5.88 26.27 7.86
CA LEU A 75 6.11 27.62 7.41
C LEU A 75 5.74 28.53 8.60
N ILE A 76 6.76 29.04 9.28
CA ILE A 76 6.66 30.19 10.20
C ILE A 76 7.32 31.38 9.53
#